data_AF-A0A7C6NCE0-F1
#
_entry.id   AF-A0A7C6NCE0-F1
#
_cell.length_a   1.000
_cell.length_b   1.000
_cell.length_c   1.000
_cell.angle_alpha   90.00
_cell.angle_beta   90.00
_cell.angle_gamma   90.00
#
_symmetry.space_group_name_H-M   'P 1'
#
loop_
_entity.id
_entity.type
_entity.pdbx_description
1 polymer ?
#
loop_
_entity_poly.entity_id
_entity_poly.type
_entity_poly.pdbx_seq_one_letter_code
_entity_poly.pdbx_strand_id
1 'polypeptide(L)'
;MQNQSFGILRGLRRFTEGSVIKIKINDVLLQTVTKVASFVILTFSVYLFLAGHHNPGGGFIGGLVVAAAITLLFLAYDVKTVRAGFPPVDFKVLAVSGVLLAVITGMGAVVFGKPFLSHAFGYFNLPLFGETELATSVIFDVGVALAVLGTALSIIYTISEDMCIWKR
;
A
#
# COMPACT_ATOMS: atom_id res chain seq x y z
N MET A 1 30.86 55.71 0.35
CA MET A 1 29.57 55.62 -0.38
C MET A 1 29.17 54.15 -0.51
N GLN A 2 28.58 53.49 0.50
CA GLN A 2 28.08 52.10 0.33
C GLN A 2 27.22 51.58 1.49
N ASN A 3 26.08 52.20 1.85
CA ASN A 3 25.13 51.51 2.74
C ASN A 3 23.69 52.08 2.72
N GLN A 4 23.02 52.04 1.56
CA GLN A 4 21.59 52.37 1.47
C GLN A 4 20.77 51.36 0.64
N SER A 5 21.42 50.37 0.00
CA SER A 5 20.76 49.46 -0.95
C SER A 5 20.17 48.18 -0.32
N PHE A 6 20.29 47.99 1.00
CA PHE A 6 19.83 46.78 1.69
C PHE A 6 18.42 46.89 2.31
N GLY A 7 17.86 48.11 2.40
CA GLY A 7 16.50 48.34 2.92
C GLY A 7 15.39 47.95 1.95
N ILE A 8 15.61 48.17 0.64
CA ILE A 8 14.61 47.95 -0.41
C ILE A 8 14.33 46.45 -0.62
N LEU A 9 15.36 45.60 -0.48
CA LEU A 9 15.24 44.15 -0.65
C LEU A 9 14.51 43.45 0.51
N ARG A 10 14.37 44.11 1.68
CA ARG A 10 13.55 43.59 2.80
C ARG A 10 12.07 43.88 2.62
N GLY A 11 11.70 44.93 1.89
CA GLY A 11 10.31 45.26 1.56
C GLY A 11 9.70 44.32 0.53
N LEU A 12 10.48 43.92 -0.49
CA LEU A 12 10.03 43.01 -1.55
C LEU A 12 9.78 41.57 -1.06
N ARG A 13 10.41 41.14 0.04
CA ARG A 13 10.20 39.81 0.61
C ARG A 13 8.86 39.67 1.36
N ARG A 14 8.21 40.78 1.75
CA ARG A 14 6.87 40.78 2.37
C ARG A 14 5.73 40.63 1.35
N PHE A 15 5.96 40.95 0.08
CA PHE A 15 4.91 40.84 -0.95
C PHE A 15 4.80 39.43 -1.55
N THR A 16 5.81 38.57 -1.37
CA THR A 16 5.74 37.13 -1.71
C THR A 16 5.08 36.27 -0.62
N GLU A 17 4.78 36.83 0.55
CA GLU A 17 3.92 36.18 1.58
C GLU A 17 2.44 36.59 1.44
N GLY A 18 2.06 37.11 0.26
CA GLY A 18 0.69 37.38 -0.10
C GLY A 18 -0.10 36.09 -0.29
N SER A 19 -0.94 35.77 0.70
CA SER A 19 -2.10 34.90 0.60
C SER A 19 -1.85 33.49 0.03
N VAL A 20 -1.28 32.60 0.86
CA VAL A 20 -1.71 31.19 0.77
C VAL A 20 -3.19 31.19 1.13
N ILE A 21 -4.05 31.12 0.12
CA ILE A 21 -5.50 30.96 0.31
C ILE A 21 -5.65 29.72 1.20
N LYS A 22 -6.02 29.94 2.46
CA LYS A 22 -6.39 28.85 3.38
C LYS A 22 -7.76 28.35 2.94
N ILE A 23 -7.78 27.57 1.85
CA ILE A 23 -8.97 26.85 1.43
C ILE A 23 -9.35 25.98 2.62
N LYS A 24 -10.45 26.30 3.28
CA LYS A 24 -11.06 25.41 4.27
C LYS A 24 -11.70 24.29 3.46
N ILE A 25 -10.88 23.31 3.07
CA ILE A 25 -11.34 22.13 2.35
C ILE A 25 -12.36 21.47 3.25
N ASN A 26 -13.55 21.22 2.72
CA ASN A 26 -14.58 20.51 3.46
C ASN A 26 -14.16 19.04 3.51
N ASP A 27 -13.37 18.67 4.53
CA ASP A 27 -12.80 17.33 4.68
C ASP A 27 -13.87 16.23 4.66
N VAL A 28 -15.11 16.57 5.02
CA VAL A 28 -16.26 15.66 5.01
C VAL A 28 -16.54 15.11 3.60
N LEU A 29 -16.45 15.93 2.56
CA LEU A 29 -16.67 15.48 1.18
C LEU A 29 -15.55 14.52 0.76
N LEU A 30 -14.29 14.90 1.02
CA LEU A 30 -13.12 14.08 0.71
C LEU A 30 -13.14 12.74 1.45
N GLN A 31 -13.42 12.75 2.76
CA GLN A 31 -13.49 11.56 3.60
C GLN A 31 -14.61 10.61 3.14
N THR A 32 -15.76 11.15 2.76
CA THR A 32 -16.90 10.36 2.27
C THR A 32 -16.58 9.69 0.94
N VAL A 33 -16.07 10.45 -0.03
CA VAL A 33 -15.68 9.92 -1.35
C VAL A 33 -14.56 8.91 -1.22
N THR A 34 -13.53 9.21 -0.43
CA THR A 34 -12.40 8.30 -0.19
C THR A 34 -12.84 6.99 0.45
N LYS A 35 -13.76 7.03 1.42
CA LYS A 35 -14.28 5.80 2.05
C LYS A 35 -14.95 4.89 1.02
N VAL A 36 -15.81 5.43 0.18
CA VAL A 36 -16.48 4.67 -0.89
C VAL A 36 -15.46 4.18 -1.93
N ALA A 37 -14.55 5.05 -2.39
CA ALA A 37 -13.52 4.70 -3.36
C ALA A 37 -12.59 3.59 -2.83
N SER A 38 -12.11 3.68 -1.60
CA SER A 38 -11.25 2.66 -0.98
C SER A 38 -11.93 1.29 -0.95
N PHE A 39 -13.25 1.24 -0.69
CA PHE A 39 -14.01 -0.01 -0.67
C PHE A 39 -14.09 -0.64 -2.07
N VAL A 40 -14.33 0.18 -3.10
CA VAL A 40 -14.34 -0.27 -4.50
C VAL A 40 -12.95 -0.76 -4.92
N ILE A 41 -11.89 -0.02 -4.58
CA ILE A 41 -10.50 -0.39 -4.90
C ILE A 41 -10.11 -1.70 -4.22
N LEU A 42 -10.48 -1.90 -2.95
CA LEU A 42 -10.22 -3.17 -2.24
C LEU A 42 -10.95 -4.35 -2.90
N THR A 43 -12.21 -4.16 -3.28
CA THR A 43 -12.98 -5.20 -3.98
C THR A 43 -12.34 -5.55 -5.32
N PHE A 44 -11.91 -4.54 -6.08
CA PHE A 44 -11.20 -4.72 -7.33
C PHE A 44 -9.84 -5.41 -7.14
N SER A 45 -9.15 -5.12 -6.04
CA SER A 45 -7.91 -5.77 -5.68
C SER A 45 -8.08 -7.28 -5.45
N VAL A 46 -9.15 -7.67 -4.76
CA VAL A 46 -9.48 -9.09 -4.53
C VAL A 46 -9.81 -9.76 -5.86
N TYR A 47 -10.54 -9.09 -6.75
CA TYR A 47 -10.78 -9.59 -8.10
C TYR A 47 -9.48 -9.81 -8.89
N LEU A 48 -8.55 -8.85 -8.89
CA LEU A 48 -7.25 -8.99 -9.58
C LEU A 48 -6.38 -10.11 -8.99
N PHE A 49 -6.43 -10.30 -7.68
CA PHE A 49 -5.73 -11.38 -7.00
C PHE A 49 -6.25 -12.75 -7.46
N LEU A 50 -7.58 -12.92 -7.49
CA LEU A 50 -8.23 -14.18 -7.90
C LEU A 50 -8.20 -14.40 -9.42
N ALA A 51 -8.24 -13.34 -10.23
CA ALA A 51 -8.19 -13.43 -11.69
C ALA A 51 -6.82 -13.87 -12.23
N GLY A 52 -5.76 -13.82 -11.41
CA GLY A 52 -4.39 -14.16 -11.79
C GLY A 52 -4.19 -15.60 -12.28
N HIS A 53 -5.15 -16.49 -12.08
CA HIS A 53 -5.09 -17.87 -12.57
C HIS A 53 -5.25 -18.00 -14.09
N HIS A 54 -6.03 -17.11 -14.72
CA HIS A 54 -6.42 -17.27 -16.14
C HIS A 54 -6.30 -15.97 -16.95
N ASN A 55 -6.15 -14.84 -16.27
CA ASN A 55 -6.11 -13.50 -16.85
C ASN A 55 -4.91 -12.73 -16.27
N PRO A 56 -4.45 -11.63 -16.92
CA PRO A 56 -3.40 -10.80 -16.35
C PRO A 56 -3.82 -10.29 -14.95
N GLY A 57 -3.04 -10.64 -13.92
CA GLY A 57 -3.37 -10.42 -12.51
C GLY A 57 -2.34 -11.03 -11.56
N GLY A 58 -2.77 -11.33 -10.32
CA GLY A 58 -1.98 -12.08 -9.34
C GLY A 58 -1.57 -11.30 -8.09
N GLY A 59 -0.70 -11.93 -7.29
CA GLY A 59 -0.30 -11.43 -5.97
C GLY A 59 0.35 -10.04 -5.96
N PHE A 60 1.21 -9.75 -6.94
CA PHE A 60 1.93 -8.47 -6.99
C PHE A 60 0.99 -7.28 -7.21
N ILE A 61 0.17 -7.33 -8.26
CA ILE A 61 -0.74 -6.22 -8.57
C ILE A 61 -1.86 -6.10 -7.54
N GLY A 62 -2.35 -7.23 -7.02
CA GLY A 62 -3.27 -7.23 -5.89
C GLY A 62 -2.68 -6.51 -4.68
N GLY A 63 -1.46 -6.84 -4.27
CA GLY A 63 -0.77 -6.15 -3.17
C GLY A 63 -0.64 -4.64 -3.39
N LEU A 64 -0.28 -4.20 -4.60
CA LEU A 64 -0.18 -2.77 -4.94
C LEU A 64 -1.52 -2.04 -4.86
N VAL A 65 -2.61 -2.66 -5.34
CA VAL A 65 -3.94 -2.04 -5.35
C VAL A 65 -4.47 -1.92 -3.92
N VAL A 66 -4.23 -2.91 -3.05
CA VAL A 66 -4.50 -2.78 -1.60
C VAL A 66 -3.68 -1.62 -1.01
N ALA A 67 -2.38 -1.55 -1.30
CA ALA A 67 -1.53 -0.47 -0.80
C ALA A 67 -2.04 0.90 -1.26
N ALA A 68 -2.49 1.03 -2.51
CA ALA A 68 -3.08 2.26 -3.03
C ALA A 68 -4.38 2.65 -2.30
N ALA A 69 -5.26 1.68 -2.01
CA ALA A 69 -6.48 1.94 -1.24
C ALA A 69 -6.18 2.48 0.17
N ILE A 70 -5.19 1.89 0.85
CA ILE A 70 -4.77 2.32 2.19
C ILE A 70 -4.05 3.67 2.13
N THR A 71 -3.27 3.92 1.09
CA THR A 71 -2.63 5.22 0.85
C THR A 71 -3.67 6.32 0.67
N LEU A 72 -4.74 6.04 -0.07
CA LEU A 72 -5.85 6.97 -0.23
C LEU A 72 -6.50 7.30 1.12
N LEU A 73 -6.64 6.31 2.01
CA LEU A 73 -7.11 6.53 3.38
C LEU A 73 -6.15 7.40 4.19
N PHE A 74 -4.82 7.19 4.08
CA PHE A 74 -3.82 8.04 4.72
C PHE A 74 -3.82 9.50 4.24
N LEU A 75 -4.27 9.76 3.01
CA LEU A 75 -4.40 11.12 2.47
C LEU A 75 -5.67 11.83 2.96
N ALA A 76 -6.76 11.10 3.19
CA ALA A 76 -8.06 11.68 3.55
C ALA A 76 -8.31 11.75 5.06
N TYR A 77 -7.63 10.94 5.85
CA TYR A 77 -7.79 10.84 7.30
C TYR A 77 -6.47 11.11 8.03
N ASP A 78 -6.55 11.57 9.28
CA ASP A 78 -5.37 11.71 10.13
C ASP A 78 -4.69 10.35 10.37
N VAL A 79 -3.36 10.34 10.42
CA VAL A 79 -2.54 9.11 10.56
C VAL A 79 -2.97 8.31 11.79
N LYS A 80 -3.38 8.99 12.87
CA LYS A 80 -3.88 8.37 14.11
C LYS A 80 -5.19 7.60 13.90
N THR A 81 -6.11 8.14 13.10
CA THR A 81 -7.41 7.54 12.80
C THR A 81 -7.25 6.30 11.94
N VAL A 82 -6.39 6.36 10.92
CA VAL A 82 -6.10 5.20 10.08
C VAL A 82 -5.40 4.12 10.91
N ARG A 83 -4.40 4.48 11.71
CA ARG A 83 -3.67 3.54 12.57
C ARG A 83 -4.55 2.90 13.66
N ALA A 84 -5.57 3.60 14.16
CA ALA A 84 -6.54 3.02 15.09
C ALA A 84 -7.40 1.91 14.45
N GLY A 85 -7.57 1.94 13.12
CA GLY A 85 -8.28 0.91 12.37
C GLY A 85 -7.44 -0.32 12.01
N PHE A 86 -6.11 -0.26 12.14
CA PHE A 86 -5.21 -1.38 11.84
C PHE A 86 -4.64 -1.99 13.13
N PRO A 87 -4.39 -3.31 13.15
CA PRO A 87 -3.62 -3.93 14.21
C PRO A 87 -2.26 -3.22 14.36
N PRO A 88 -1.67 -3.19 15.57
CA PRO A 88 -0.35 -2.59 15.81
C PRO A 88 0.77 -3.48 15.23
N VAL A 89 0.74 -3.70 13.92
CA VAL A 89 1.68 -4.53 13.18
C VAL A 89 2.62 -3.61 12.43
N ASP A 90 3.92 -3.81 12.62
CA ASP A 90 4.94 -3.10 11.88
C ASP A 90 4.90 -3.55 10.40
N PHE A 91 4.72 -2.60 9.48
CA PHE A 91 4.67 -2.88 8.04
C PHE A 91 5.94 -3.59 7.55
N LYS A 92 7.07 -3.38 8.22
CA LYS A 92 8.32 -4.11 7.95
C LYS A 92 8.20 -5.60 8.27
N VAL A 93 7.55 -5.95 9.37
CA VAL A 93 7.32 -7.36 9.74
C VAL A 93 6.37 -8.02 8.74
N LEU A 94 5.36 -7.30 8.27
CA LEU A 94 4.48 -7.77 7.20
C LEU A 94 5.24 -8.04 5.89
N ALA A 95 6.18 -7.16 5.54
CA ALA A 95 7.02 -7.34 4.36
C ALA A 95 7.91 -8.59 4.49
N VAL A 96 8.58 -8.74 5.63
CA VAL A 96 9.49 -9.88 5.90
C VAL A 96 8.71 -11.19 5.93
N SER A 97 7.54 -11.23 6.57
CA SER A 97 6.71 -12.44 6.62
C SER A 97 6.22 -12.86 5.24
N GLY A 98 5.85 -11.90 4.38
CA GLY A 98 5.48 -12.16 2.99
C GLY A 98 6.62 -12.79 2.18
N VAL A 99 7.83 -12.23 2.28
CA VAL A 99 9.02 -12.77 1.61
C VAL A 99 9.36 -14.16 2.12
N LEU A 100 9.34 -14.37 3.44
CA LEU A 100 9.58 -15.68 4.03
C LEU A 100 8.58 -16.72 3.52
N LEU A 101 7.30 -16.36 3.46
CA LEU A 101 6.24 -17.25 2.97
C LEU A 101 6.46 -17.61 1.49
N ALA A 102 6.82 -16.65 0.65
CA ALA A 102 7.14 -16.88 -0.76
C ALA A 102 8.37 -17.81 -0.92
N VAL A 103 9.43 -17.59 -0.14
CA VAL A 103 10.65 -18.41 -0.16
C VAL A 103 10.38 -19.83 0.33
N ILE A 104 9.67 -19.99 1.45
CA ILE A 104 9.30 -21.32 1.98
C ILE A 104 8.48 -22.09 0.96
N THR A 105 7.53 -21.42 0.29
CA THR A 105 6.70 -22.05 -0.74
C THR A 105 7.54 -22.49 -1.94
N GLY A 106 8.49 -21.67 -2.40
CA GLY A 106 9.41 -22.02 -3.48
C GLY A 106 10.40 -23.13 -3.09
N MET A 107 10.89 -23.14 -1.84
CA MET A 107 11.76 -24.18 -1.28
C MET A 107 11.01 -25.50 -1.07
N GLY A 108 9.70 -25.46 -0.81
CA GLY A 108 8.87 -26.66 -0.69
C GLY A 108 9.02 -27.58 -1.90
N ALA A 109 9.05 -27.03 -3.11
CA ALA A 109 9.26 -27.79 -4.34
C ALA A 109 10.61 -28.53 -4.38
N VAL A 110 11.67 -27.92 -3.86
CA VAL A 110 13.03 -28.48 -3.82
C VAL A 110 13.11 -29.68 -2.87
N VAL A 111 12.39 -29.63 -1.74
CA VAL A 111 12.30 -30.75 -0.79
C VAL A 111 11.68 -32.00 -1.44
N PHE A 112 10.78 -31.82 -2.40
CA PHE A 112 10.17 -32.90 -3.18
C PHE A 112 10.98 -33.29 -4.42
N GLY A 113 12.23 -32.83 -4.56
CA GLY A 113 13.12 -33.16 -5.69
C GLY A 113 12.74 -32.49 -7.01
N LYS A 114 11.87 -31.47 -6.98
CA LYS A 114 11.52 -30.66 -8.16
C LYS A 114 12.37 -29.39 -8.22
N PRO A 115 12.52 -28.76 -9.40
CA PRO A 115 13.18 -27.47 -9.53
C PRO A 115 12.54 -26.39 -8.63
N PHE A 116 13.33 -25.43 -8.16
CA PHE A 116 12.84 -24.27 -7.40
C PHE A 116 11.68 -23.58 -8.16
N LEU A 117 10.66 -23.12 -7.42
CA LEU A 117 9.41 -22.56 -7.96
C LEU A 117 8.60 -23.52 -8.85
N SER A 118 8.84 -24.83 -8.79
CA SER A 118 7.88 -25.78 -9.37
C SER A 118 6.58 -25.77 -8.58
N HIS A 119 5.53 -25.22 -9.19
CA HIS A 119 4.19 -25.24 -8.62
C HIS A 119 3.55 -26.61 -8.88
N ALA A 120 3.15 -27.29 -7.80
CA ALA A 120 2.31 -28.47 -7.90
C ALA A 120 0.84 -28.06 -8.02
N PHE A 121 0.14 -28.61 -9.01
CA PHE A 121 -1.32 -28.52 -9.16
C PHE A 121 -1.97 -29.53 -8.21
N GLY A 122 -2.62 -29.03 -7.15
CA GLY A 122 -3.47 -29.85 -6.29
C GLY A 122 -4.92 -29.52 -6.58
N TYR A 123 -5.71 -30.51 -6.98
CA TYR A 123 -7.16 -30.36 -7.06
C TYR A 123 -7.72 -30.36 -5.63
N PHE A 124 -8.01 -29.18 -5.10
CA PHE A 124 -8.70 -29.05 -3.81
C PHE A 124 -10.14 -28.62 -4.08
N ASN A 125 -11.09 -29.49 -3.73
CA ASN A 125 -12.50 -29.20 -3.83
C ASN A 125 -12.93 -28.28 -2.66
N LEU A 126 -12.99 -26.97 -2.88
CA LEU A 126 -13.62 -26.05 -1.92
C LEU A 126 -15.14 -26.01 -2.16
N PRO A 127 -15.96 -26.19 -1.10
CA PRO A 127 -17.42 -26.28 -1.22
C PRO A 127 -18.12 -25.02 -1.74
N LEU A 128 -17.41 -23.90 -1.88
CA LEU A 128 -17.91 -22.63 -2.43
C LEU A 128 -17.38 -22.30 -3.85
N PHE A 129 -16.32 -22.96 -4.33
CA PHE A 129 -15.60 -22.59 -5.56
C PHE A 129 -15.44 -23.73 -6.59
N GLY A 130 -15.92 -24.95 -6.28
CA GLY A 130 -15.82 -26.12 -7.17
C GLY A 130 -14.41 -26.73 -7.23
N GLU A 131 -14.14 -27.55 -8.25
CA GLU A 131 -12.81 -28.10 -8.57
C GLU A 131 -11.84 -26.94 -8.86
N THR A 132 -11.19 -26.43 -7.81
CA THR A 132 -10.24 -25.33 -7.95
C THR A 132 -8.84 -25.93 -7.90
N GLU A 133 -8.08 -25.69 -8.96
CA GLU A 133 -6.64 -25.94 -9.01
C GLU A 133 -5.95 -24.95 -8.04
N LEU A 134 -6.11 -25.19 -6.74
CA LEU A 134 -5.35 -24.50 -5.71
C LEU A 134 -3.93 -25.06 -5.74
N ALA A 135 -3.22 -24.63 -6.77
CA ALA A 135 -1.80 -24.82 -6.88
C ALA A 135 -1.13 -24.06 -5.73
N THR A 136 -0.01 -24.61 -5.28
CA THR A 136 0.96 -23.93 -4.39
C THR A 136 1.36 -22.52 -4.89
N SER A 137 1.06 -22.17 -6.15
CA SER A 137 1.17 -20.81 -6.69
C SER A 137 0.32 -19.78 -5.96
N VAL A 138 -0.87 -20.12 -5.44
CA VAL A 138 -1.70 -19.14 -4.69
C VAL A 138 -1.03 -18.74 -3.39
N ILE A 139 -0.44 -19.70 -2.68
CA ILE A 139 0.29 -19.44 -1.43
C ILE A 139 1.51 -18.56 -1.72
N PHE A 140 2.23 -18.84 -2.82
CA PHE A 140 3.32 -17.99 -3.28
C PHE A 140 2.83 -16.56 -3.58
N ASP A 141 1.72 -16.41 -4.30
CA ASP A 141 1.12 -15.11 -4.63
C ASP A 141 0.63 -14.34 -3.40
N VAL A 142 0.09 -15.02 -2.38
CA VAL A 142 -0.22 -14.41 -1.08
C VAL A 142 1.08 -13.86 -0.45
N GLY A 143 2.17 -14.63 -0.47
CA GLY A 143 3.46 -14.18 0.04
C GLY A 143 3.97 -12.93 -0.67
N VAL A 144 3.90 -12.92 -2.00
CA VAL A 144 4.26 -11.76 -2.82
C VAL A 144 3.35 -10.56 -2.51
N ALA A 145 2.04 -10.76 -2.40
CA ALA A 145 1.08 -9.70 -2.08
C ALA A 145 1.37 -9.05 -0.71
N LEU A 146 1.67 -9.86 0.31
CA LEU A 146 2.03 -9.39 1.64
C LEU A 146 3.37 -8.63 1.64
N ALA A 147 4.37 -9.12 0.91
CA ALA A 147 5.66 -8.46 0.77
C ALA A 147 5.51 -7.07 0.13
N VAL A 148 4.77 -7.00 -0.97
CA VAL A 148 4.50 -5.75 -1.71
C VAL A 148 3.68 -4.78 -0.85
N LEU A 149 2.61 -5.26 -0.21
CA LEU A 149 1.78 -4.45 0.67
C LEU A 149 2.60 -3.88 1.84
N GLY A 150 3.36 -4.71 2.53
CA GLY A 150 4.17 -4.29 3.68
C GLY A 150 5.26 -3.29 3.29
N THR A 151 5.96 -3.52 2.16
CA THR A 151 6.99 -2.57 1.68
C THR A 151 6.38 -1.23 1.27
N ALA A 152 5.31 -1.23 0.48
CA ALA A 152 4.65 0.00 0.03
C ALA A 152 4.13 0.82 1.21
N LEU A 153 3.45 0.20 2.16
CA LEU A 153 2.96 0.88 3.35
C LEU A 153 4.09 1.38 4.25
N SER A 154 5.18 0.62 4.39
CA SER A 154 6.35 1.08 5.15
C SER A 154 6.95 2.35 4.55
N ILE A 155 7.05 2.45 3.23
CA ILE A 155 7.58 3.64 2.54
C ILE A 155 6.66 4.84 2.83
N ILE A 156 5.35 4.67 2.61
CA ILE A 156 4.36 5.74 2.73
C ILE A 156 4.25 6.22 4.17
N TYR A 157 4.25 5.30 5.12
CA TYR A 157 4.22 5.61 6.54
C TYR A 157 5.45 6.40 6.98
N THR A 158 6.65 5.99 6.53
CA THR A 158 7.90 6.69 6.84
C THR A 158 7.86 8.14 6.36
N ILE A 159 7.43 8.36 5.11
CA ILE A 159 7.31 9.71 4.53
C ILE A 159 6.25 10.54 5.27
N SER A 160 5.13 9.92 5.63
CA SER A 160 4.04 10.59 6.35
C SER A 160 4.47 11.05 7.76
N GLU A 161 5.24 10.23 8.46
CA GLU A 161 5.78 10.54 9.79
C GLU A 161 6.81 11.69 9.73
N ASP A 162 7.75 11.64 8.78
CA ASP A 162 8.75 12.68 8.58
C ASP A 162 8.13 14.07 8.34
N MET A 163 7.04 14.12 7.57
CA MET A 163 6.34 15.37 7.27
C MET A 163 5.56 15.92 8.47
N CYS A 164 5.12 15.06 9.39
CA CYS A 164 4.50 15.46 10.65
C CYS A 164 5.52 16.07 11.61
N ILE A 165 6.78 15.59 11.61
CA ILE A 165 7.86 16.13 12.44
C ILE A 165 8.20 17.56 12.03
N TRP A 166 8.26 17.87 10.74
CA TRP A 166 8.60 19.21 10.26
C TRP A 166 7.52 20.28 10.55
N LYS A 167 6.28 19.84 10.80
CA LYS A 167 5.16 20.75 11.10
C LYS A 167 5.01 21.08 12.59
N ARG A 168 5.88 20.56 13.45
CA ARG A 168 5.89 20.82 14.90
C ARG A 168 6.86 21.94 15.27
#